data_AF-A0A1F5NRS7-F1
#
_entry.id   AF-A0A1F5NRS7-F1
#
_cell.length_a   1.000
_cell.length_b   1.000
_cell.length_c   1.000
_cell.angle_alpha   90.00
_cell.angle_beta   90.00
_cell.angle_gamma   90.00
#
_symmetry.space_group_name_H-M   'P 1'
#
loop_
_entity.id
_entity.type
_entity.pdbx_description
1 polymer ?
#
loop_
_entity_poly.entity_id
_entity_poly.type
_entity_poly.pdbx_seq_one_letter_code
_entity_poly.pdbx_strand_id
1 'polypeptide(L)'
;MRLKSIFNSKGQTLTETIVAIGILTTGIIGGLSLAIFSLGASDVAIKQVVATNLAREGVEIVRNFRDTNWLTGNLTDCSSDIGAANQDCYEDWASGFPGIPGNVRYRVVFDPSTNTWTLEPAGPPKLRLYLQPNGTYTPSGSDDAPFRRQVDLSLDISAPFSSNNARLIVRSTVWWEQGKRCPAPESDPDNTQCKVIVEETLTNWKNY
;
A
#
# COMPACT_ATOMS: atom_id res chain seq x y z
N MET A 1 -42.88 28.03 67.63
CA MET A 1 -42.02 27.35 66.65
C MET A 1 -42.52 27.75 65.26
N ARG A 2 -41.83 28.68 64.57
CA ARG A 2 -42.22 29.17 63.23
C ARG A 2 -41.49 28.33 62.18
N LEU A 3 -42.23 27.57 61.38
CA LEU A 3 -41.69 26.88 60.20
C LEU A 3 -41.39 27.93 59.12
N LYS A 4 -40.11 28.05 58.77
CA LYS A 4 -39.58 28.96 57.77
C LYS A 4 -39.87 28.39 56.38
N SER A 5 -40.60 29.14 55.57
CA SER A 5 -40.95 28.81 54.18
C SER A 5 -39.70 28.51 53.35
N ILE A 6 -39.66 27.32 52.74
CA ILE A 6 -38.59 26.86 51.85
C ILE A 6 -38.92 27.40 50.45
N PHE A 7 -38.18 28.43 50.04
CA PHE A 7 -38.02 28.97 48.67
C PHE A 7 -39.26 28.97 47.74
N ASN A 8 -39.91 30.12 47.61
CA ASN A 8 -40.84 30.41 46.51
C ASN A 8 -40.02 30.77 45.25
N SER A 9 -39.65 29.77 44.45
CA SER A 9 -38.71 29.83 43.31
C SER A 9 -39.39 30.04 41.94
N LYS A 10 -40.28 31.04 41.81
CA LYS A 10 -41.03 31.28 40.56
C LYS A 10 -40.26 32.03 39.46
N GLY A 11 -39.02 32.45 39.72
CA GLY A 11 -38.15 33.16 38.76
C GLY A 11 -36.87 32.40 38.36
N GLN A 12 -36.62 31.20 38.89
CA GLN A 12 -35.38 30.44 38.66
C GLN A 12 -35.50 29.42 37.49
N THR A 13 -36.71 29.01 37.11
CA THR A 13 -36.92 27.94 36.11
C THR A 13 -36.54 28.34 34.68
N LEU A 14 -36.75 29.60 34.27
CA LEU A 14 -36.41 30.04 32.91
C LEU A 14 -34.89 30.04 32.69
N THR A 15 -34.12 30.66 33.59
CA THR A 15 -32.66 30.69 33.49
C THR A 15 -32.06 29.28 33.59
N GLU A 16 -32.60 28.42 34.46
CA GLU A 16 -32.20 27.02 34.58
C GLU A 16 -32.46 26.23 33.28
N THR A 17 -33.61 26.40 32.64
CA THR A 17 -33.89 25.75 31.34
C THR A 17 -32.98 26.25 30.22
N ILE A 18 -32.65 27.54 30.17
CA ILE A 18 -31.71 28.09 29.20
C ILE A 18 -30.32 27.49 29.39
N VAL A 19 -29.86 27.38 30.65
CA VAL A 19 -28.57 26.73 30.97
C VAL A 19 -28.61 25.25 30.62
N ALA A 20 -29.68 24.53 30.95
CA ALA A 20 -29.84 23.11 30.62
C ALA A 20 -29.83 22.86 29.10
N ILE A 21 -30.52 23.69 28.33
CA ILE A 21 -30.48 23.65 26.86
C ILE A 21 -29.06 23.96 26.35
N GLY A 22 -28.35 24.92 26.95
CA GLY A 22 -26.96 25.24 26.61
C GLY A 22 -26.01 24.05 26.81
N ILE A 23 -26.12 23.35 27.93
CA ILE A 23 -25.32 22.14 28.21
C ILE A 23 -25.70 21.02 27.24
N LEU A 24 -27.00 20.79 27.02
CA LEU A 24 -27.51 19.75 26.13
C LEU A 24 -27.07 19.97 24.68
N THR A 25 -27.21 21.19 24.16
CA THR A 25 -26.78 21.55 22.80
C THR A 25 -25.28 21.39 22.61
N THR A 26 -24.48 21.82 23.59
CA THR A 26 -23.02 21.64 23.57
C THR A 26 -22.65 20.15 23.54
N GLY A 27 -23.33 19.33 24.35
CA GLY A 27 -23.15 17.87 24.36
C GLY A 27 -23.46 17.23 23.00
N ILE A 28 -24.58 17.63 22.38
CA ILE A 28 -24.98 17.13 21.05
C ILE A 28 -23.96 17.52 19.98
N ILE A 29 -23.52 18.77 19.95
CA ILE A 29 -22.51 19.25 18.98
C ILE A 29 -21.19 18.51 19.17
N GLY A 30 -20.76 18.30 20.41
CA GLY A 30 -19.57 17.51 20.73
C GLY A 30 -19.66 16.08 20.21
N GLY A 31 -20.77 15.40 20.48
CA GLY A 31 -21.02 14.04 20.00
C GLY A 31 -21.06 13.94 18.47
N LEU A 32 -21.75 14.86 17.80
CA LEU A 32 -21.84 14.90 16.35
C LEU A 32 -20.47 15.15 15.69
N SER A 33 -19.69 16.07 16.26
CA SER A 33 -18.34 16.38 15.75
C SER A 33 -17.42 15.17 15.83
N LEU A 34 -17.48 14.41 16.94
CA LEU A 34 -16.73 13.18 17.10
C LEU A 34 -17.18 12.10 16.12
N ALA A 35 -18.49 11.96 15.87
CA ALA A 35 -19.02 11.01 14.91
C ALA A 35 -18.51 11.30 13.48
N ILE A 36 -18.54 12.57 13.05
CA ILE A 36 -18.01 13.00 11.75
C ILE A 36 -16.51 12.69 11.64
N PHE A 37 -15.75 13.00 12.70
CA PHE A 37 -14.32 12.68 12.73
C PHE A 37 -14.06 11.17 12.63
N SER A 38 -14.81 10.35 13.37
CA SER A 38 -14.68 8.89 13.36
C SER A 38 -14.97 8.29 11.98
N LEU A 39 -15.98 8.79 11.27
CA LEU A 39 -16.29 8.35 9.91
C LEU A 39 -15.16 8.69 8.94
N GLY A 40 -14.60 9.91 9.03
CA GLY A 40 -13.45 10.31 8.24
C GLY A 40 -12.21 9.46 8.50
N ALA A 41 -11.92 9.16 9.77
CA ALA A 41 -10.80 8.28 10.14
C ALA A 41 -10.99 6.85 9.63
N SER A 42 -12.24 6.34 9.66
CA SER A 42 -12.56 5.00 9.15
C SER A 42 -12.33 4.88 7.64
N ASP A 43 -12.70 5.90 6.87
CA ASP A 43 -12.45 5.94 5.41
C ASP A 43 -10.94 5.93 5.08
N VAL A 44 -10.12 6.67 5.84
CA VAL A 44 -8.66 6.63 5.72
C VAL A 44 -8.12 5.23 6.01
N ALA A 45 -8.57 4.61 7.11
CA ALA A 45 -8.10 3.29 7.53
C ALA A 45 -8.43 2.21 6.49
N ILE A 46 -9.63 2.24 5.90
CA ILE A 46 -10.03 1.31 4.84
C ILE A 46 -9.11 1.47 3.63
N LYS A 47 -8.84 2.70 3.18
CA LYS A 47 -7.93 2.96 2.06
C LYS A 47 -6.52 2.49 2.33
N GLN A 48 -6.01 2.69 3.54
CA GLN A 48 -4.69 2.22 3.94
C GLN A 48 -4.60 0.69 3.92
N VAL A 49 -5.64 -0.02 4.37
CA VAL A 49 -5.69 -1.50 4.31
C VAL A 49 -5.70 -1.98 2.86
N VAL A 50 -6.53 -1.39 2.00
CA VAL A 50 -6.57 -1.74 0.57
C VAL A 50 -5.22 -1.46 -0.10
N ALA A 51 -4.63 -0.28 0.14
CA ALA A 51 -3.32 0.08 -0.39
C ALA A 51 -2.21 -0.89 0.08
N THR A 52 -2.26 -1.33 1.33
CA THR A 52 -1.32 -2.32 1.87
C THR A 52 -1.44 -3.67 1.17
N ASN A 53 -2.67 -4.15 0.94
CA ASN A 53 -2.88 -5.41 0.23
C ASN A 53 -2.43 -5.31 -1.24
N LEU A 54 -2.70 -4.18 -1.92
CA LEU A 54 -2.23 -3.94 -3.29
C LEU A 54 -0.71 -3.88 -3.40
N ALA A 55 -0.04 -3.32 -2.38
CA ALA A 55 1.42 -3.27 -2.33
C ALA A 55 2.02 -4.66 -2.08
N ARG A 56 1.40 -5.47 -1.20
CA ARG A 56 1.78 -6.87 -0.98
C ARG A 56 1.62 -7.71 -2.25
N GLU A 57 0.49 -7.56 -2.93
CA GLU A 57 0.23 -8.23 -4.21
C GLU A 57 1.34 -7.90 -5.24
N GLY A 58 1.75 -6.62 -5.32
CA GLY A 58 2.83 -6.20 -6.21
C GLY A 58 4.16 -6.94 -5.96
N VAL A 59 4.50 -7.18 -4.69
CA VAL A 59 5.68 -7.96 -4.31
C VAL A 59 5.49 -9.45 -4.58
N GLU A 60 4.32 -10.00 -4.27
CA GLU A 60 3.98 -11.41 -4.53
C GLU A 60 4.07 -11.76 -6.01
N ILE A 61 3.68 -10.85 -6.90
CA ILE A 61 3.82 -11.03 -8.34
C ILE A 61 5.31 -11.15 -8.73
N VAL A 62 6.17 -10.26 -8.25
CA VAL A 62 7.62 -10.33 -8.53
C VAL A 62 8.24 -11.61 -7.94
N ARG A 63 7.77 -12.04 -6.78
CA ARG A 63 8.15 -13.33 -6.19
C ARG A 63 7.70 -14.50 -7.09
N ASN A 64 6.50 -14.46 -7.64
CA ASN A 64 6.01 -15.47 -8.57
C ASN A 64 6.85 -15.55 -9.86
N PHE A 65 7.31 -14.41 -10.39
CA PHE A 65 8.27 -14.39 -11.50
C PHE A 65 9.60 -15.06 -11.13
N ARG A 66 10.16 -14.75 -9.95
CA ARG A 66 11.37 -15.42 -9.45
C ARG A 66 11.16 -16.93 -9.37
N ASP A 67 10.08 -17.37 -8.74
CA ASP A 67 9.80 -18.78 -8.51
C ASP A 67 9.62 -19.52 -9.84
N THR A 68 8.98 -18.87 -10.82
CA THR A 68 8.87 -19.40 -12.18
C THR A 68 10.24 -19.55 -12.83
N ASN A 69 11.13 -18.56 -12.70
CA ASN A 69 12.49 -18.65 -13.23
C ASN A 69 13.30 -19.76 -12.55
N TRP A 70 13.11 -19.99 -11.24
CA TRP A 70 13.71 -21.12 -10.53
C TRP A 70 13.22 -22.47 -11.05
N LEU A 71 11.92 -22.60 -11.36
CA LEU A 71 11.37 -23.84 -11.92
C LEU A 71 11.94 -24.17 -13.30
N THR A 72 12.29 -23.16 -14.09
CA THR A 72 12.89 -23.34 -15.42
C THR A 72 14.42 -23.33 -15.42
N GLY A 73 15.03 -22.85 -14.33
CA GLY A 73 16.46 -22.63 -14.22
C GLY A 73 17.23 -23.89 -13.85
N ASN A 74 18.53 -23.90 -14.20
CA ASN A 74 19.44 -24.96 -13.78
C ASN A 74 20.07 -24.61 -12.43
N LEU A 75 20.29 -25.62 -11.60
CA LEU A 75 21.06 -25.49 -10.38
C LEU A 75 22.56 -25.60 -10.69
N THR A 76 23.33 -24.68 -10.13
CA THR A 76 24.79 -24.66 -10.21
C THR A 76 25.40 -24.46 -8.83
N ASP A 77 26.65 -24.89 -8.68
CA ASP A 77 27.42 -24.65 -7.45
C ASP A 77 27.87 -23.18 -7.41
N CYS A 78 27.35 -22.43 -6.45
CA CYS A 78 27.73 -21.05 -6.19
C CYS A 78 28.34 -20.85 -4.81
N SER A 79 29.02 -21.90 -4.31
CA SER A 79 29.79 -21.86 -3.07
C SER A 79 30.81 -20.70 -3.04
N SER A 80 31.36 -20.31 -4.20
CA SER A 80 32.30 -19.20 -4.34
C SER A 80 31.69 -17.83 -4.08
N ASP A 81 30.39 -17.65 -4.29
CA ASP A 81 29.74 -16.34 -4.23
C ASP A 81 29.42 -15.92 -2.78
N ILE A 82 29.27 -16.90 -1.88
CA ILE A 82 28.96 -16.70 -0.46
C ILE A 82 30.17 -17.08 0.43
N GLY A 83 31.17 -17.76 -0.14
CA GLY A 83 32.29 -18.31 0.62
C GLY A 83 31.87 -19.47 1.53
N ALA A 84 30.84 -20.23 1.14
CA ALA A 84 30.30 -21.35 1.91
C ALA A 84 30.20 -22.59 1.02
N ALA A 85 30.66 -23.74 1.50
CA ALA A 85 30.65 -24.98 0.72
C ALA A 85 29.23 -25.56 0.56
N ASN A 86 29.02 -26.32 -0.52
CA ASN A 86 27.80 -27.07 -0.83
C ASN A 86 26.55 -26.16 -0.94
N GLN A 87 26.69 -25.02 -1.61
CA GLN A 87 25.59 -24.11 -1.87
C GLN A 87 25.19 -24.14 -3.35
N ASP A 88 23.95 -24.57 -3.59
CA ASP A 88 23.35 -24.52 -4.93
C ASP A 88 22.50 -23.25 -5.08
N CYS A 89 22.56 -22.63 -6.25
CA CYS A 89 21.66 -21.56 -6.64
C CYS A 89 21.30 -21.59 -8.12
N TYR A 90 20.38 -20.70 -8.49
CA TYR A 90 19.94 -20.53 -9.87
C TYR A 90 20.67 -19.34 -10.50
N GLU A 91 21.67 -19.58 -11.34
CA GLU A 91 22.45 -18.51 -12.00
C GLU A 91 21.58 -17.57 -12.84
N ASP A 92 20.64 -18.13 -13.62
CA ASP A 92 19.79 -17.36 -14.55
C ASP A 92 18.46 -16.89 -13.94
N TRP A 93 18.31 -16.93 -12.61
CA TRP A 93 17.05 -16.59 -11.94
C TRP A 93 16.53 -15.18 -12.25
N ALA A 94 17.42 -14.26 -12.60
CA ALA A 94 17.10 -12.88 -12.90
C ALA A 94 16.78 -12.62 -14.39
N SER A 95 17.05 -13.59 -15.28
CA SER A 95 16.96 -13.45 -16.74
C SER A 95 15.55 -13.20 -17.30
N GLY A 96 14.51 -13.45 -16.50
CA GLY A 96 13.10 -13.21 -16.86
C GLY A 96 12.53 -11.86 -16.40
N PHE A 97 13.28 -11.06 -15.63
CA PHE A 97 12.79 -9.73 -15.24
C PHE A 97 13.07 -8.73 -16.36
N PRO A 98 12.05 -8.04 -16.90
CA PRO A 98 12.29 -6.98 -17.87
C PRO A 98 13.15 -5.89 -17.23
N GLY A 99 13.99 -5.22 -18.04
CA GLY A 99 14.69 -3.97 -17.71
C GLY A 99 15.61 -3.98 -16.48
N ILE A 100 16.19 -5.12 -16.13
CA ILE A 100 17.27 -5.22 -15.15
C ILE A 100 18.63 -5.42 -15.86
N PRO A 101 19.69 -4.66 -15.51
CA PRO A 101 19.73 -3.52 -14.58
C PRO A 101 19.29 -2.21 -15.26
N GLY A 102 18.26 -1.54 -14.73
CA GLY A 102 17.76 -0.31 -15.36
C GLY A 102 17.02 0.68 -14.46
N ASN A 103 16.87 0.42 -13.15
CA ASN A 103 16.05 1.26 -12.24
C ASN A 103 14.74 1.70 -12.92
N VAL A 104 14.07 0.73 -13.52
CA VAL A 104 12.84 0.96 -14.28
C VAL A 104 11.67 0.85 -13.30
N ARG A 105 10.75 1.80 -13.42
CA ARG A 105 9.46 1.75 -12.74
C ARG A 105 8.56 0.80 -13.50
N TYR A 106 7.95 -0.16 -12.85
CA TYR A 106 7.04 -1.12 -13.46
C TYR A 106 5.61 -0.89 -13.02
N ARG A 107 4.72 -1.22 -13.94
CA ARG A 107 3.33 -1.53 -13.65
C ARG A 107 3.12 -3.02 -13.83
N VAL A 108 2.27 -3.57 -12.99
CA VAL A 108 1.83 -4.94 -13.14
C VAL A 108 0.48 -5.01 -13.83
N VAL A 109 0.41 -5.82 -14.89
CA VAL A 109 -0.80 -6.10 -15.66
C VAL A 109 -1.13 -7.58 -15.53
N PHE A 110 -2.40 -7.90 -15.29
CA PHE A 110 -2.88 -9.28 -15.33
C PHE A 110 -3.58 -9.52 -16.67
N ASP A 111 -3.16 -10.54 -17.40
CA ASP A 111 -3.88 -11.02 -18.58
C ASP A 111 -4.76 -12.22 -18.19
N PRO A 112 -6.10 -12.05 -18.18
CA PRO A 112 -7.02 -13.12 -17.81
C PRO A 112 -7.11 -14.23 -18.86
N SER A 113 -6.69 -14.00 -20.11
CA SER A 113 -6.76 -15.00 -21.17
C SER A 113 -5.67 -16.07 -21.05
N THR A 114 -4.50 -15.66 -20.58
CA THR A 114 -3.35 -16.54 -20.33
C THR A 114 -3.17 -16.87 -18.85
N ASN A 115 -3.92 -16.20 -17.95
CA ASN A 115 -3.77 -16.28 -16.50
C ASN A 115 -2.32 -15.96 -16.06
N THR A 116 -1.72 -14.96 -16.69
CA THR A 116 -0.34 -14.56 -16.42
C THR A 116 -0.26 -13.10 -16.00
N TRP A 117 0.64 -12.82 -15.06
CA TRP A 117 1.07 -11.47 -14.76
C TRP A 117 2.17 -11.05 -15.73
N THR A 118 2.21 -9.76 -16.07
CA THR A 118 3.28 -9.13 -16.84
C THR A 118 3.78 -7.89 -16.12
N LEU A 119 5.10 -7.68 -16.16
CA LEU A 119 5.74 -6.44 -15.71
C LEU A 119 5.99 -5.57 -16.94
N GLU A 120 5.28 -4.46 -17.02
CA GLU A 120 5.42 -3.50 -18.12
C GLU A 120 6.14 -2.25 -17.61
N PRO A 121 7.13 -1.71 -18.34
CA PRO A 121 7.72 -0.42 -18.02
C PRO A 121 6.64 0.66 -17.89
N ALA A 122 6.62 1.36 -16.76
CA ALA A 122 5.69 2.43 -16.49
C ALA A 122 6.14 3.72 -17.19
N GLY A 123 5.66 3.92 -18.43
CA GLY A 123 5.63 5.25 -19.05
C GLY A 123 4.44 6.09 -18.53
N PRO A 124 4.54 7.43 -18.48
CA PRO A 124 3.38 8.28 -18.17
C PRO A 124 2.35 8.09 -19.29
N PRO A 125 1.04 7.81 -19.03
CA PRO A 125 0.24 8.20 -17.86
C PRO A 125 -0.46 7.05 -17.10
N LYS A 126 0.11 5.85 -16.98
CA LYS A 126 -0.66 4.67 -16.54
C LYS A 126 -0.09 4.04 -15.27
N LEU A 127 -0.20 4.68 -14.11
CA LEU A 127 0.03 4.02 -12.80
C LEU A 127 -1.27 3.85 -11.99
N ARG A 128 -2.35 4.45 -12.49
CA ARG A 128 -3.69 4.38 -11.92
C ARG A 128 -4.25 2.96 -12.00
N LEU A 129 -4.95 2.58 -10.94
CA LEU A 129 -5.73 1.35 -10.87
C LEU A 129 -7.22 1.67 -11.06
N TYR A 130 -7.94 0.72 -11.62
CA TYR A 130 -9.37 0.75 -11.84
C TYR A 130 -9.97 -0.45 -11.12
N LEU A 131 -11.10 -0.24 -10.45
CA LEU A 131 -11.80 -1.32 -9.76
C LEU A 131 -12.67 -2.05 -10.78
N GLN A 132 -12.45 -3.35 -10.94
CA GLN A 132 -13.22 -4.16 -11.86
C GLN A 132 -14.49 -4.70 -11.18
N PRO A 133 -15.51 -5.11 -11.96
CA PRO A 133 -16.77 -5.65 -11.41
C PRO A 133 -16.59 -6.88 -10.51
N ASN A 134 -15.49 -7.62 -10.66
CA ASN A 134 -15.12 -8.78 -9.84
C ASN A 134 -14.37 -8.41 -8.55
N GLY A 135 -14.21 -7.12 -8.25
CA GLY A 135 -13.50 -6.63 -7.06
C GLY A 135 -11.97 -6.60 -7.18
N THR A 136 -11.41 -6.91 -8.36
CA THR A 136 -9.95 -6.83 -8.60
C THR A 136 -9.54 -5.44 -9.07
N TYR A 137 -8.26 -5.09 -8.89
CA TYR A 137 -7.70 -3.83 -9.34
C TYR A 137 -6.80 -4.04 -10.55
N THR A 138 -7.13 -3.39 -11.67
CA THR A 138 -6.37 -3.51 -12.91
C THR A 138 -5.88 -2.14 -13.40
N PRO A 139 -4.80 -2.09 -14.19
CA PRO A 139 -4.27 -0.83 -14.70
C PRO A 139 -5.05 -0.25 -15.89
N SER A 140 -6.13 -0.92 -16.30
CA SER A 140 -7.07 -0.50 -17.33
C SER A 140 -8.49 -0.78 -16.84
N GLY A 141 -9.42 0.12 -17.15
CA GLY A 141 -10.82 0.01 -16.76
C GLY A 141 -11.57 1.33 -16.96
N SER A 142 -12.85 1.31 -16.66
CA SER A 142 -13.74 2.49 -16.69
C SER A 142 -14.07 3.02 -15.30
N ASP A 143 -14.10 2.12 -14.30
CA ASP A 143 -14.50 2.45 -12.94
C ASP A 143 -13.29 2.93 -12.15
N ASP A 144 -13.33 4.22 -11.86
CA ASP A 144 -12.23 4.94 -11.27
C ASP A 144 -11.98 4.51 -9.82
N ALA A 145 -10.76 4.07 -9.52
CA ALA A 145 -10.31 3.85 -8.16
C ALA A 145 -9.28 4.91 -7.76
N PRO A 146 -9.25 5.32 -6.47
CA PRO A 146 -8.35 6.36 -6.02
C PRO A 146 -6.89 5.93 -5.99
N PHE A 147 -6.59 4.65 -6.24
CA PHE A 147 -5.28 4.04 -6.04
C PHE A 147 -4.40 4.10 -7.29
N ARG A 148 -3.10 4.25 -7.06
CA ARG A 148 -2.03 4.09 -8.05
C ARG A 148 -0.99 3.14 -7.48
N ARG A 149 -0.38 2.33 -8.34
CA ARG A 149 0.64 1.34 -7.94
C ARG A 149 1.84 1.41 -8.87
N GLN A 150 3.01 1.41 -8.26
CA GLN A 150 4.31 1.30 -8.93
C GLN A 150 5.11 0.17 -8.26
N VAL A 151 5.84 -0.58 -9.07
CA VAL A 151 6.81 -1.60 -8.60
C VAL A 151 8.17 -1.22 -9.13
N ASP A 152 9.12 -0.95 -8.23
CA ASP A 152 10.50 -0.66 -8.57
C ASP A 152 11.36 -1.90 -8.31
N LEU A 153 12.18 -2.25 -9.30
CA LEU A 153 13.13 -3.34 -9.21
C LEU A 153 14.55 -2.77 -9.29
N SER A 154 15.38 -3.12 -8.32
CA SER A 154 16.78 -2.70 -8.27
C SER A 154 17.67 -3.87 -7.89
N LEU A 155 18.77 -4.07 -8.62
CA LEU A 155 19.79 -5.04 -8.22
C LEU A 155 20.84 -4.36 -7.36
N ASP A 156 21.09 -4.95 -6.20
CA ASP A 156 22.21 -4.63 -5.35
C ASP A 156 23.34 -5.64 -5.58
N ILE A 157 24.45 -5.11 -6.06
CA ILE A 157 25.71 -5.83 -6.32
C ILE A 157 26.84 -5.33 -5.42
N SER A 158 26.52 -4.59 -4.36
CA SER A 158 27.50 -4.14 -3.38
C SER A 158 27.86 -5.28 -2.42
N ALA A 159 29.14 -5.38 -2.05
CA ALA A 159 29.63 -6.43 -1.16
C ALA A 159 28.72 -6.56 0.09
N PRO A 160 28.26 -7.78 0.45
CA PRO A 160 28.77 -9.09 0.03
C PRO A 160 28.19 -9.64 -1.29
N PHE A 161 27.30 -8.90 -1.97
CA PHE A 161 26.74 -9.30 -3.26
C PHE A 161 27.69 -8.93 -4.41
N SER A 162 27.48 -9.55 -5.57
CA SER A 162 28.22 -9.36 -6.81
C SER A 162 27.27 -9.53 -8.01
N SER A 163 27.79 -9.46 -9.23
CA SER A 163 26.98 -9.72 -10.44
C SER A 163 26.37 -11.13 -10.46
N ASN A 164 27.00 -12.11 -9.80
CA ASN A 164 26.59 -13.52 -9.86
C ASN A 164 25.58 -13.89 -8.76
N ASN A 165 25.63 -13.18 -7.61
CA ASN A 165 24.74 -13.36 -6.47
C ASN A 165 24.06 -12.05 -6.09
N ALA A 166 23.58 -11.31 -7.09
CA ALA A 166 22.93 -10.03 -6.87
C ALA A 166 21.70 -10.18 -5.97
N ARG A 167 21.46 -9.20 -5.11
CA ARG A 167 20.22 -9.11 -4.32
C ARG A 167 19.22 -8.24 -5.07
N LEU A 168 18.06 -8.78 -5.41
CA LEU A 168 16.97 -8.01 -6.00
C LEU A 168 16.16 -7.34 -4.90
N ILE A 169 16.15 -6.01 -4.89
CA ILE A 169 15.28 -5.20 -4.05
C ILE A 169 14.00 -4.94 -4.85
N VAL A 170 12.88 -5.38 -4.28
CA VAL A 170 11.54 -5.21 -4.83
C VAL A 170 10.81 -4.21 -3.95
N ARG A 171 10.46 -3.05 -4.51
CA ARG A 171 9.71 -2.02 -3.78
C ARG A 171 8.38 -1.78 -4.46
N SER A 172 7.29 -2.17 -3.81
CA SER A 172 5.94 -1.84 -4.27
C SER A 172 5.40 -0.64 -3.52
N THR A 173 5.10 0.43 -4.24
CA THR A 173 4.54 1.67 -3.70
C THR A 173 3.12 1.84 -4.19
N VAL A 174 2.18 2.01 -3.25
CA VAL A 174 0.78 2.31 -3.55
C VAL A 174 0.39 3.60 -2.87
N TRP A 175 -0.22 4.52 -3.61
CA TRP A 175 -0.69 5.79 -3.09
C TRP A 175 -2.11 6.08 -3.58
N TRP A 176 -2.83 6.91 -2.84
CA TRP A 176 -4.23 7.18 -3.15
C TRP A 176 -4.63 8.63 -3.03
N GLU A 177 -5.72 8.96 -3.72
CA GLU A 177 -6.34 10.27 -3.67
C GLU A 177 -7.33 10.37 -2.51
N GLN A 178 -7.23 11.45 -1.73
CA GLN A 178 -8.18 11.77 -0.68
C GLN A 178 -8.23 13.29 -0.43
N GLY A 179 -8.99 13.98 -1.29
CA GLY A 179 -9.17 15.42 -1.23
C GLY A 179 -7.84 16.19 -1.24
N LYS A 180 -7.83 17.40 -0.68
CA LYS A 180 -6.65 18.28 -0.69
C LYS A 180 -5.46 17.79 0.16
N ARG A 181 -5.69 16.88 1.11
CA ARG A 181 -4.64 16.37 2.03
C ARG A 181 -3.80 15.26 1.42
N CYS A 182 -4.37 14.54 0.46
CA CYS A 182 -3.74 13.42 -0.23
C CYS A 182 -3.91 13.63 -1.73
N PRO A 183 -3.11 14.51 -2.37
CA PRO A 183 -3.04 14.51 -3.83
C PRO A 183 -2.47 13.17 -4.30
N ALA A 184 -3.02 12.62 -5.39
CA ALA A 184 -2.50 11.41 -6.01
C ALA A 184 -1.81 11.75 -7.33
N PRO A 185 -0.52 12.14 -7.30
CA PRO A 185 0.23 12.46 -8.51
C PRO A 185 0.23 11.28 -9.49
N GLU A 186 0.15 11.57 -10.79
CA GLU A 186 0.04 10.53 -11.84
C GLU A 186 1.33 9.73 -12.06
N SER A 187 2.49 10.28 -11.69
CA SER A 187 3.79 9.71 -12.07
C SER A 187 4.81 9.57 -10.94
N ASP A 188 4.60 10.23 -9.80
CA ASP A 188 5.61 10.30 -8.75
C ASP A 188 5.00 10.21 -7.34
N PRO A 189 5.14 9.06 -6.65
CA PRO A 189 4.63 8.88 -5.29
C PRO A 189 5.33 9.75 -4.22
N ASP A 190 6.43 10.45 -4.52
CA ASP A 190 7.16 11.24 -3.52
C ASP A 190 6.44 12.53 -3.12
N ASN A 191 5.50 12.99 -3.93
CA ASN A 191 4.73 14.21 -3.66
C ASN A 191 3.47 13.99 -2.80
N THR A 192 3.28 12.79 -2.23
CA THR A 192 2.13 12.50 -1.37
C THR A 192 2.53 11.75 -0.10
N GLN A 193 1.91 12.14 1.02
CA GLN A 193 2.03 11.45 2.31
C GLN A 193 1.11 10.22 2.42
N CYS A 194 0.13 10.11 1.52
CA CYS A 194 -0.89 9.06 1.55
C CYS A 194 -0.44 7.91 0.67
N LYS A 195 0.62 7.24 1.14
CA LYS A 195 1.26 6.12 0.48
C LYS A 195 1.63 5.01 1.45
N VAL A 196 1.65 3.79 0.95
CA VAL A 196 2.18 2.61 1.60
C VAL A 196 3.29 2.07 0.71
N ILE A 197 4.40 1.70 1.33
CA ILE A 197 5.56 1.09 0.67
C ILE A 197 5.76 -0.27 1.31
N VAL A 198 5.78 -1.31 0.50
CA VAL A 198 6.19 -2.66 0.89
C VAL A 198 7.47 -2.96 0.14
N GLU A 199 8.50 -3.35 0.88
CA GLU A 199 9.80 -3.70 0.33
C GLU A 199 10.16 -5.13 0.74
N GLU A 200 10.65 -5.89 -0.24
CA GLU A 200 11.17 -7.23 -0.03
C GLU A 200 12.46 -7.40 -0.82
N THR A 201 13.34 -8.26 -0.31
CA THR A 201 14.57 -8.62 -0.98
C THR A 201 14.52 -10.08 -1.41
N LEU A 202 14.83 -10.33 -2.68
CA LEU A 202 14.90 -11.66 -3.28
C LEU A 202 16.35 -11.97 -3.66
N THR A 203 16.73 -13.23 -3.56
CA THR A 203 18.05 -13.75 -3.94
C THR A 203 17.88 -14.97 -4.84
N ASN A 204 18.99 -15.55 -5.30
CA ASN A 204 19.02 -16.73 -6.16
C ASN A 204 19.13 -18.08 -5.43
N TRP A 205 19.14 -18.07 -4.11
CA TRP A 205 19.52 -19.26 -3.33
C TRP A 205 18.35 -20.24 -3.14
N LYS A 206 18.65 -21.52 -3.33
CA LYS A 206 17.70 -22.63 -3.13
C LYS A 206 17.45 -22.94 -1.66
N ASN A 207 18.47 -22.76 -0.82
CA ASN A 207 18.44 -23.13 0.59
C ASN A 207 18.37 -21.86 1.45
N TYR A 208 17.17 -21.57 1.97
CA TYR A 208 16.97 -20.72 3.15
C TYR A 208 16.83 -21.60 4.39
#